data_AF-A0A257SW55-F1
#
_entry.id   AF-A0A257SW55-F1
#
_cell.length_a   1.000
_cell.length_b   1.000
_cell.length_c   1.000
_cell.angle_alpha   90.00
_cell.angle_beta   90.00
_cell.angle_gamma   90.00
#
_symmetry.space_group_name_H-M   'P 1'
#
loop_
_entity.id
_entity.type
_entity.pdbx_description
1 polymer ?
#
loop_
_entity_poly.entity_id
_entity_poly.type
_entity_poly.pdbx_seq_one_letter_code
_entity_poly.pdbx_strand_id
1 'polypeptide(L)' 'MVDSLFPRKNDDPGYIVAWRSKLEHKAGRYLDQVMTYGEAKKRATALAAQSSDKTFWAERPPAPVVPH' A
#
# COMPACT_ATOMS: atom_id res chain seq x y z
N MET A 1 1.22 2.81 -27.86
CA MET A 1 1.38 1.93 -26.68
C MET A 1 2.05 2.73 -25.57
N VAL A 2 1.29 3.08 -24.54
CA VAL A 2 1.66 3.22 -23.12
C VAL A 2 0.62 4.16 -22.51
N ASP A 3 -0.43 3.54 -21.98
CA ASP A 3 -1.36 4.19 -21.08
C ASP A 3 -0.58 4.44 -19.78
N SER A 4 -0.13 5.67 -19.58
CA SER A 4 0.50 6.11 -18.33
C SER A 4 -0.16 7.40 -17.91
N LEU A 5 -1.46 7.30 -17.61
CA LEU A 5 -2.17 8.36 -16.90
C LEU A 5 -1.56 8.50 -15.49
N PHE A 6 -0.68 9.49 -15.36
CA PHE A 6 -0.13 10.06 -14.13
C PHE A 6 0.77 9.13 -13.29
N PRO A 7 2.11 9.27 -13.36
CA PRO A 7 2.98 8.65 -12.36
C PRO A 7 2.58 9.15 -10.97
N ARG A 8 2.21 8.23 -10.07
CA ARG A 8 1.94 8.55 -8.66
C ARG A 8 3.16 9.26 -8.11
N LYS A 9 3.02 10.52 -7.71
CA LYS A 9 4.10 11.28 -7.10
C LYS A 9 4.43 10.67 -5.75
N ASN A 10 5.71 10.63 -5.37
CA ASN A 10 6.12 10.07 -4.08
C ASN A 10 5.47 10.82 -2.91
N ASP A 11 5.27 12.12 -3.04
CA ASP A 11 4.66 12.98 -2.02
C ASP A 11 3.13 12.94 -2.00
N ASP A 12 2.50 12.10 -2.82
CA ASP A 12 1.04 11.99 -2.86
C ASP A 12 0.53 11.36 -1.54
N PRO A 13 -0.27 12.08 -0.72
CA PRO A 13 -0.75 11.60 0.57
C PRO A 13 -1.94 10.64 0.44
N GLY A 14 -2.33 10.01 1.54
CA GLY A 14 -3.52 9.14 1.56
C GLY A 14 -3.24 7.70 1.10
N TYR A 15 -1.99 7.27 1.14
CA TYR A 15 -1.60 5.88 0.89
C TYR A 15 -1.41 5.13 2.20
N ILE A 16 -1.65 3.83 2.15
CA ILE A 16 -1.37 2.89 3.23
C ILE A 16 -0.47 1.78 2.72
N VAL A 17 0.06 0.99 3.65
CA VAL A 17 0.68 -0.29 3.32
C VAL A 17 -0.39 -1.39 3.39
N ALA A 18 -0.48 -2.19 2.33
CA ALA A 18 -1.29 -3.39 2.30
C ALA A 18 -0.39 -4.61 2.13
N TRP A 19 -0.89 -5.77 2.55
CA TRP A 19 -0.14 -7.02 2.47
C TRP A 19 -1.02 -8.22 2.16
N ARG A 20 -0.40 -9.26 1.60
CA ARG A 20 -1.01 -10.56 1.34
C ARG A 20 -0.01 -11.65 1.65
N SER A 21 -0.42 -12.66 2.41
CA SER A 21 0.38 -13.88 2.60
C SER A 21 0.33 -14.72 1.33
N LYS A 22 1.48 -15.28 0.96
CA LYS A 22 1.61 -16.22 -0.15
C LYS A 22 1.07 -17.60 0.20
N LEU A 23 1.12 -17.97 1.48
CA LEU A 23 0.72 -19.30 1.95
C LEU A 23 -0.71 -19.33 2.48
N GLU A 24 -1.12 -18.33 3.25
CA GLU A 24 -2.36 -18.43 4.03
C GLU A 24 -3.62 -17.91 3.33
N HIS A 25 -3.55 -17.50 2.05
CA HIS A 25 -4.64 -16.81 1.34
C HIS A 25 -5.22 -15.59 2.10
N LYS A 26 -4.51 -15.10 3.12
CA LYS A 26 -4.88 -13.95 3.95
C LYS A 26 -4.33 -12.67 3.34
N ALA A 27 -5.07 -11.58 3.51
CA ALA A 27 -4.62 -10.24 3.19
C ALA A 27 -5.01 -9.28 4.32
N GLY A 28 -4.27 -8.19 4.46
CA GLY A 28 -4.51 -7.16 5.45
C GLY A 28 -4.11 -5.78 4.94
N ARG A 29 -4.63 -4.76 5.60
CA ARG A 29 -4.40 -3.34 5.28
C ARG A 29 -4.07 -2.59 6.56
N TYR A 30 -3.01 -1.80 6.56
CA TYR A 30 -2.66 -0.92 7.69
C TYR A 30 -3.42 0.41 7.58
N LEU A 31 -4.74 0.36 7.78
CA LEU A 31 -5.64 1.52 7.63
C LEU A 31 -5.31 2.67 8.59
N ASP A 32 -4.72 2.35 9.75
CA ASP A 32 -4.28 3.34 10.75
C ASP A 32 -3.00 4.10 10.33
N GLN A 33 -2.24 3.55 9.38
CA GLN A 33 -0.98 4.11 8.93
C GLN A 33 -1.12 4.78 7.56
N VAL A 34 -1.83 5.91 7.54
CA VAL A 34 -1.92 6.76 6.34
C VAL A 34 -0.64 7.58 6.22
N MET A 35 0.01 7.49 5.07
CA MET A 35 1.26 8.18 4.75
C MET A 35 1.30 8.54 3.26
N THR A 36 2.43 9.07 2.79
CA THR A 36 2.62 9.35 1.37
C THR A 36 2.91 8.07 0.57
N TYR A 37 2.69 8.08 -0.74
CA TYR A 37 3.00 6.94 -1.62
C TYR A 37 4.46 6.49 -1.50
N GLY A 38 5.39 7.44 -1.43
CA GLY A 38 6.82 7.20 -1.29
C GLY A 38 7.18 6.54 0.03
N GLU A 39 6.57 6.98 1.13
CA GLU A 39 6.74 6.35 2.45
C GLU A 39 6.13 4.94 2.50
N ALA A 40 4.92 4.78 1.96
CA ALA A 40 4.24 3.48 1.91
C ALA A 40 5.07 2.48 1.09
N LYS A 41 5.65 2.91 -0.03
CA LYS A 41 6.55 2.09 -0.85
C LYS A 41 7.81 1.69 -0.08
N LYS A 42 8.48 2.64 0.60
CA LYS A 42 9.66 2.35 1.42
C LYS A 42 9.35 1.35 2.53
N ARG A 43 8.23 1.53 3.24
CA ARG A 43 7.79 0.60 4.29
C ARG A 43 7.44 -0.78 3.74
N ALA A 44 6.74 -0.84 2.61
CA ALA A 44 6.42 -2.11 1.96
C ALA A 44 7.70 -2.89 1.60
N THR A 45 8.72 -2.21 1.06
CA THR A 45 10.03 -2.84 0.78
C THR A 45 10.72 -3.34 2.05
N ALA A 46 10.72 -2.54 3.13
CA ALA A 46 11.32 -2.94 4.41
C ALA A 46 10.59 -4.14 5.05
N LEU A 47 9.26 -4.21 4.93
CA LEU A 47 8.45 -5.33 5.44
C LEU A 47 8.64 -6.59 4.59
N ALA A 48 8.73 -6.45 3.26
CA ALA A 48 9.00 -7.57 2.37
C ALA A 48 10.37 -8.20 2.63
N ALA A 49 11.38 -7.40 3.01
CA ALA A 49 12.70 -7.90 3.40
C ALA A 49 12.67 -8.70 4.71
N GLN A 50 11.80 -8.33 5.65
CA GLN A 50 11.64 -9.00 6.95
C GLN A 50 10.68 -10.21 6.89
N SER A 51 9.77 -10.23 5.93
CA SER A 51 8.73 -11.25 5.81
C SER A 51 8.61 -11.70 4.35
N SER A 52 9.45 -12.65 3.95
CA SER A 52 9.46 -13.21 2.58
C SER A 52 8.20 -13.98 2.22
N ASP A 53 7.44 -14.45 3.23
CA ASP A 53 6.13 -15.09 3.09
C ASP A 53 5.04 -14.12 2.59
N LYS A 54 5.19 -12.83 2.88
CA LYS A 54 4.18 -11.81 2.62
C LYS A 54 4.63 -10.90 1.50
N THR A 55 3.70 -10.57 0.63
CA THR A 55 3.88 -9.52 -0.36
C THR A 55 3.28 -8.24 0.21
N PHE A 56 4.04 -7.16 0.20
CA PHE A 56 3.59 -5.83 0.66
C PHE A 56 3.57 -4.85 -0.51
N TRP A 57 2.60 -3.94 -0.54
CA TRP A 57 2.52 -2.87 -1.55
C TRP A 57 1.90 -1.60 -0.98
N ALA A 58 2.12 -0.48 -1.67
CA ALA A 58 1.46 0.78 -1.39
C ALA A 58 0.07 0.79 -2.06
N GLU A 59 -0.98 0.94 -1.26
CA GLU A 59 -2.38 0.98 -1.71
C GLU A 59 -3.00 2.31 -1.30
N ARG A 60 -3.75 2.95 -2.20
CA ARG A 60 -4.63 4.05 -1.82
C ARG A 60 -5.96 3.41 -1.44
N PRO A 61 -6.36 3.38 -0.15
CA PRO A 61 -7.65 2.85 0.21
C PRO A 61 -8.73 3.75 -0.41
N PRO A 62 -9.91 3.21 -0.74
CA PRO A 62 -11.04 4.06 -1.06
C PRO A 62 -11.24 5.02 0.11
N ALA A 63 -11.54 6.30 -0.19
CA ALA A 63 -11.78 7.31 0.83
C ALA A 63 -12.71 6.74 1.92
N PRO A 64 -12.50 7.05 3.21
CA PRO A 64 -13.39 6.58 4.24
C PRO A 64 -14.80 6.99 3.84
N VAL A 65 -15.67 6.00 3.63
CA VAL A 65 -17.12 6.23 3.53
C VAL A 65 -17.51 6.81 4.88
N VAL A 66 -17.50 8.14 4.97
CA VAL A 66 -18.15 8.87 6.05
C VAL A 66 -19.62 8.46 5.95
N PRO A 67 -20.18 7.72 6.93
CA PRO A 67 -21.62 7.50 6.93
C PRO A 67 -22.28 8.88 7.10
N HIS A 68 -23.12 9.26 6.15
CA HIS A 68 -24.00 10.43 6.24
C HIS A 68 -25.07 10.21 7.30
#